data_AF-A0A2E1IH64-F1
#
_entry.id   AF-A0A2E1IH64-F1
#
_cell.length_a   1.000
_cell.length_b   1.000
_cell.length_c   1.000
_cell.angle_alpha   90.00
_cell.angle_beta   90.00
_cell.angle_gamma   90.00
#
_symmetry.space_group_name_H-M   'P 1'
#
loop_
_entity.id
_entity.type
_entity.pdbx_description
1 polymer ?
#
loop_
_entity_poly.entity_id
_entity_poly.type
_entity_poly.pdbx_seq_one_letter_code
_entity_poly.pdbx_strand_id
1 'polypeptide(L)'
;MSGCLEQFKAENLDEVLRRCNASVAAHPDEPGPLSERALVLSLKGETTRACADVAKGLKLLERSGQHNQSSSNPMLRYELDVRHAACKQDRTIDANG
;
A
#
# COMPACT_ATOMS: atom_id res chain seq x y z
N MET A 1 12.23 -5.19 -12.71
CA MET A 1 10.76 -5.22 -12.66
C MET A 1 10.28 -3.80 -12.53
N SER A 2 9.45 -3.33 -13.46
CA SER A 2 8.81 -2.02 -13.36
C SER A 2 7.58 -2.11 -12.46
N GLY A 3 7.53 -1.26 -11.43
CA GLY A 3 6.35 -1.11 -10.56
C GLY A 3 5.21 -0.39 -11.28
N CYS A 4 4.00 -0.41 -10.73
CA CYS A 4 2.84 0.24 -11.37
C CYS A 4 2.97 1.77 -11.44
N LEU A 5 3.87 2.33 -10.62
CA LEU A 5 4.24 3.73 -10.57
C LEU A 5 5.27 4.13 -11.66
N GLU A 6 5.65 3.21 -12.54
CA GLU A 6 6.44 3.58 -13.71
C GLU A 6 5.69 4.64 -14.52
N GLN A 7 6.40 5.74 -14.84
CA GLN A 7 5.83 6.92 -15.51
C GLN A 7 4.64 7.54 -14.77
N PHE A 8 4.65 7.51 -13.43
CA PHE A 8 3.66 8.18 -12.60
C PHE A 8 3.53 9.66 -13.00
N LYS A 9 2.29 10.08 -13.30
CA LYS A 9 1.90 11.48 -13.47
C LYS A 9 0.65 11.72 -12.64
N ALA A 10 0.69 12.74 -11.77
CA ALA A 10 -0.44 13.08 -10.91
C ALA A 10 -1.71 13.46 -11.70
N GLU A 11 -1.55 13.88 -12.96
CA GLU A 11 -2.66 14.21 -13.86
C GLU A 11 -3.48 12.98 -14.30
N ASN A 12 -2.98 11.75 -14.11
CA ASN A 12 -3.62 10.54 -14.62
C ASN A 12 -3.71 9.40 -13.59
N LEU A 13 -4.21 9.72 -12.39
CA LEU A 13 -4.31 8.78 -11.28
C LEU A 13 -5.19 7.55 -11.60
N ASP A 14 -6.18 7.67 -12.48
CA ASP A 14 -7.05 6.54 -12.86
C ASP A 14 -6.30 5.46 -13.65
N GLU A 15 -5.52 5.89 -14.65
CA GLU A 15 -4.71 4.97 -15.45
C GLU A 15 -3.59 4.35 -14.62
N VAL A 16 -2.97 5.14 -13.72
CA VAL A 16 -2.00 4.59 -12.75
C VAL A 16 -2.69 3.56 -11.85
N LEU A 17 -3.88 3.85 -11.31
CA LEU A 17 -4.61 2.91 -10.45
C LEU A 17 -4.96 1.62 -11.19
N ARG A 18 -5.33 1.69 -12.46
CA ARG A 18 -5.58 0.51 -13.30
C ARG A 18 -4.34 -0.38 -13.40
N ARG A 19 -3.16 0.21 -13.62
CA ARG A 19 -1.89 -0.54 -13.61
C ARG A 19 -1.57 -1.13 -12.23
N CYS A 20 -1.82 -0.38 -11.16
CA CYS A 20 -1.59 -0.88 -9.80
C CYS A 20 -2.53 -2.03 -9.45
N ASN A 21 -3.78 -2.01 -9.91
CA ASN A 21 -4.68 -3.15 -9.77
C ASN A 21 -4.14 -4.41 -10.48
N ALA A 22 -3.59 -4.25 -11.68
CA ALA A 22 -2.97 -5.37 -12.40
C ALA A 22 -1.73 -5.90 -11.68
N SER A 23 -0.88 -5.01 -11.13
CA SER A 23 0.30 -5.39 -10.35
C SER A 23 -0.08 -6.18 -9.08
N VAL A 24 -1.08 -5.71 -8.33
CA VAL A 24 -1.60 -6.43 -7.14
C VAL A 24 -2.18 -7.80 -7.51
N ALA A 25 -2.86 -7.91 -8.66
CA ALA A 25 -3.42 -9.18 -9.12
C ALA A 25 -2.34 -10.18 -9.56
N ALA A 26 -1.26 -9.70 -10.20
CA ALA A 26 -0.14 -10.54 -10.65
C ALA A 26 0.75 -11.01 -9.48
N HIS A 27 0.84 -10.22 -8.41
CA HIS A 27 1.73 -10.45 -7.28
C HIS A 27 0.96 -10.43 -5.93
N PRO A 28 0.02 -11.36 -5.71
CA PRO A 28 -0.94 -11.29 -4.59
C PRO A 28 -0.32 -11.43 -3.20
N ASP A 29 0.87 -12.05 -3.13
CA ASP A 29 1.63 -12.32 -1.90
C ASP A 29 2.81 -11.35 -1.69
N GLU A 30 2.98 -10.36 -2.57
CA GLU A 30 4.03 -9.36 -2.42
C GLU A 30 3.48 -8.06 -1.79
N PRO A 31 4.13 -7.51 -0.75
CA PRO A 31 3.68 -6.29 -0.10
C PRO A 31 3.93 -5.01 -0.92
N GLY A 32 4.89 -5.04 -1.86
CA GLY A 32 5.27 -3.88 -2.68
C GLY A 32 4.11 -3.33 -3.51
N PRO A 33 3.46 -4.14 -4.36
CA PRO A 33 2.30 -3.72 -5.17
C PRO A 33 1.14 -3.12 -4.35
N LEU A 34 0.93 -3.60 -3.12
CA LEU A 34 -0.08 -3.04 -2.22
C LEU A 34 0.33 -1.65 -1.72
N SER A 35 1.61 -1.44 -1.38
CA SER A 35 2.13 -0.12 -0.99
C SER A 35 1.99 0.90 -2.12
N GLU A 36 2.36 0.51 -3.34
CA GLU A 36 2.24 1.34 -4.53
C GLU A 36 0.77 1.72 -4.81
N ARG A 37 -0.15 0.75 -4.76
CA ARG A 37 -1.58 1.03 -4.95
C ARG A 37 -2.15 1.91 -3.84
N ALA A 38 -1.72 1.71 -2.59
CA ALA A 38 -2.14 2.54 -1.46
C ALA A 38 -1.77 4.02 -1.67
N LEU A 39 -0.55 4.31 -2.18
CA LEU A 39 -0.15 5.68 -2.52
C LEU A 39 -1.13 6.32 -3.52
N VAL A 40 -1.44 5.63 -4.61
CA VAL A 40 -2.33 6.17 -5.67
C VAL A 40 -3.75 6.37 -5.15
N LEU A 41 -4.26 5.43 -4.35
CA LEU A 41 -5.57 5.54 -3.71
C LEU A 41 -5.61 6.73 -2.74
N SER A 42 -4.57 6.96 -1.94
CA SER A 42 -4.47 8.13 -1.07
C SER A 42 -4.49 9.45 -1.86
N LEU A 43 -3.75 9.52 -2.98
CA LEU A 43 -3.75 10.71 -3.85
C LEU A 43 -5.12 10.96 -4.51
N LYS A 44 -5.94 9.91 -4.70
CA LYS A 44 -7.32 10.02 -5.16
C LYS A 44 -8.33 10.33 -4.06
N GLY A 45 -7.90 10.43 -2.80
CA GLY A 45 -8.80 10.59 -1.64
C GLY A 45 -9.55 9.32 -1.26
N GLU A 46 -9.18 8.16 -1.81
CA GLU A 46 -9.82 6.87 -1.52
C GLU A 46 -9.22 6.21 -0.26
N THR A 47 -9.23 6.95 0.84
CA THR A 47 -8.52 6.64 2.09
C THR A 47 -8.87 5.24 2.63
N THR A 48 -10.14 4.85 2.63
CA THR A 48 -10.56 3.52 3.12
C THR A 48 -9.88 2.38 2.35
N ARG A 49 -9.78 2.49 1.02
CA ARG A 49 -9.16 1.48 0.17
C ARG A 49 -7.64 1.48 0.34
N ALA A 50 -7.02 2.67 0.43
CA ALA A 50 -5.60 2.79 0.71
C ALA A 50 -5.23 2.12 2.04
N CYS A 51 -6.00 2.37 3.10
CA CYS A 51 -5.78 1.77 4.41
C CYS A 51 -5.97 0.26 4.43
N ALA A 52 -6.88 -0.28 3.61
CA ALA A 52 -7.04 -1.72 3.47
C ALA A 52 -5.79 -2.37 2.83
N ASP A 53 -5.20 -1.73 1.82
CA ASP A 53 -3.97 -2.19 1.18
C ASP A 53 -2.78 -2.14 2.13
N VAL A 54 -2.63 -1.05 2.89
CA VAL A 54 -1.58 -0.90 3.90
C VAL A 54 -1.67 -2.02 4.95
N ALA A 55 -2.87 -2.29 5.47
CA ALA A 55 -3.08 -3.35 6.45
C ALA A 55 -2.77 -4.75 5.88
N LYS A 56 -3.11 -4.99 4.61
CA LYS A 56 -2.78 -6.25 3.94
C LYS A 56 -1.27 -6.39 3.73
N GLY A 57 -0.58 -5.33 3.31
CA GLY A 57 0.87 -5.31 3.11
C GLY A 57 1.65 -5.62 4.39
N LEU A 58 1.25 -5.05 5.53
CA LEU A 58 1.86 -5.34 6.84
C LEU A 58 1.70 -6.82 7.23
N LYS A 59 0.51 -7.40 7.02
CA LYS A 59 0.27 -8.83 7.28
C LYS A 59 1.14 -9.73 6.41
N LEU A 60 1.39 -9.37 5.16
CA LEU A 60 2.28 -10.12 4.27
C LEU A 60 3.72 -10.06 4.78
N LEU A 61 4.22 -8.87 5.17
CA LEU A 61 5.56 -8.72 5.75
C LEU A 61 5.74 -9.53 7.04
N GLU A 62 4.73 -9.55 7.91
CA GLU A 62 4.74 -10.35 9.14
C GLU A 62 4.85 -11.85 8.85
N ARG A 63 4.07 -12.35 7.88
CA ARG A 63 4.15 -13.75 7.42
C ARG A 63 5.50 -14.07 6.78
N SER A 64 6.05 -13.18 5.96
CA SER A 64 7.36 -13.38 5.33
C SER A 64 8.50 -13.38 6.35
N GLY A 65 8.45 -12.51 7.36
CA GLY A 65 9.45 -12.46 8.44
C GLY A 65 9.47 -13.70 9.33
N GLN A 66 8.35 -14.44 9.42
CA GLN A 66 8.27 -15.73 10.12
C GLN A 66 8.99 -16.86 9.36
N HIS A 67 9.11 -16.76 8.04
CA HIS A 67 9.67 -17.82 7.19
C HIS A 67 11.09 -17.52 6.67
N ASN A 68 11.49 -16.25 6.55
CA ASN A 68 12.81 -15.88 6.06
C ASN A 68 13.21 -14.47 6.51
N GLN A 69 14.11 -14.37 7.50
CA GLN A 69 14.56 -13.09 8.08
C GLN A 69 15.42 -12.26 7.11
N SER A 70 15.88 -12.85 6.01
CA SER A 70 16.79 -12.21 5.03
C SER A 70 16.08 -11.49 3.87
N SER A 71 14.74 -11.54 3.79
CA SER A 71 13.94 -10.91 2.73
C SER A 71 13.03 -9.77 3.20
N SER A 72 13.12 -9.36 4.46
CA SER A 72 12.38 -8.22 4.97
C SER A 72 12.97 -6.93 4.39
N ASN A 73 12.27 -6.28 3.46
CA ASN A 73 12.63 -4.93 3.02
C ASN A 73 12.29 -3.95 4.16
N PRO A 74 13.27 -3.45 4.94
CA PRO A 74 13.00 -2.69 6.16
C PRO A 74 12.38 -1.33 5.84
N MET A 75 12.73 -0.77 4.68
CA MET A 75 12.18 0.49 4.18
C MET A 75 10.69 0.35 3.88
N LEU A 76 10.30 -0.73 3.21
CA LEU A 76 8.90 -1.01 2.90
C LEU A 76 8.08 -1.25 4.17
N ARG A 77 8.64 -1.95 5.18
CA ARG A 77 7.98 -2.10 6.47
C ARG A 77 7.76 -0.74 7.15
N TYR A 78 8.80 0.08 7.22
CA TYR A 78 8.73 1.41 7.82
C TYR A 78 7.69 2.30 7.13
N GLU A 79 7.66 2.34 5.79
CA GLU A 79 6.66 3.09 5.03
C GLU A 79 5.23 2.66 5.41
N LEU A 80 4.96 1.36 5.40
CA LEU A 80 3.64 0.82 5.69
C LEU A 80 3.23 1.06 7.15
N ASP A 81 4.17 1.02 8.10
CA ASP A 81 3.90 1.36 9.50
C ASP A 81 3.49 2.83 9.66
N VAL A 82 4.20 3.77 9.01
CA VAL A 82 3.86 5.20 9.02
C VAL A 82 2.46 5.43 8.44
N ARG A 83 2.16 4.85 7.28
CA ARG A 83 0.84 4.96 6.64
C ARG A 83 -0.26 4.34 7.51
N HIS A 84 0.02 3.22 8.17
CA HIS A 84 -0.96 2.57 9.04
C HIS A 84 -1.27 3.39 10.29
N ALA A 85 -0.27 4.09 10.84
CA ALA A 85 -0.49 5.03 11.93
C ALA A 85 -1.44 6.18 11.51
N ALA A 86 -1.23 6.76 10.33
CA ALA A 86 -2.14 7.77 9.77
C ALA A 86 -3.57 7.22 9.61
N CYS A 87 -3.72 6.02 9.05
CA CYS A 87 -5.02 5.36 8.92
C CYS A 87 -5.79 5.16 10.25
N LYS A 88 -5.08 5.00 11.36
CA LYS A 88 -5.70 4.91 12.69
C LYS A 88 -6.17 6.26 13.20
N GLN A 89 -5.41 7.32 12.92
CA GLN A 89 -5.74 8.68 13.33
C GLN A 89 -6.99 9.20 12.62
N ASP A 90 -7.10 8.98 11.31
CA ASP A 90 -8.29 9.38 10.53
C ASP A 90 -9.57 8.76 11.09
N ARG A 91 -9.52 7.46 11.43
CA ARG A 91 -10.67 6.75 12.04
C ARG A 91 -11.10 7.32 13.39
N THR A 92 -10.17 7.85 14.17
CA THR A 92 -10.48 8.45 15.47
C THR A 92 -11.09 9.86 15.35
N ILE A 93 -10.83 10.56 14.24
CA ILE A 93 -11.44 11.86 13.95
C ILE A 93 -12.90 11.65 13.51
N ASP A 94 -13.15 10.68 12.64
CA ASP A 94 -14.50 10.35 12.17
C ASP A 94 -15.42 9.78 13.28
N ALA A 95 -14.86 9.15 14.32
CA ALA A 95 -15.62 8.55 15.42
C ALA A 95 -16.01 9.51 16.55
N ASN A 96 -15.51 10.75 16.54
CA ASN A 96 -15.80 11.80 17.53
C ASN A 96 -16.68 12.94 16.97
N GLY A 97 -17.32 12.73 15.82
CA GLY A 97 -18.23 13.67 15.15
C GLY A 97 -19.71 13.35 15.35
#